data_AF-A0A961QS30-F1
#
_entry.id   AF-A0A961QS30-F1
#
_cell.length_a   1.000
_cell.length_b   1.000
_cell.length_c   1.000
_cell.angle_alpha   90.00
_cell.angle_beta   90.00
_cell.angle_gamma   90.00
#
_symmetry.space_group_name_H-M   'P 1'
#
loop_
_entity.id
_entity.type
_entity.pdbx_description
1 polymer ?
#
loop_
_entity_poly.entity_id
_entity_poly.type
_entity_poly.pdbx_seq_one_letter_code
_entity_poly.pdbx_strand_id
1 'polypeptide(L)'
;MSAPTSTSSPRSGSISADDPILGFDGAAALLRAWGGGLKPDPLLTISEWADRYRKLSSRAAAEPGRYRTRRTPYMKEIMDALSPGHPAQRIVFMKAAQVGATESGNSFIGFVIHQAPG
;
A
#
# COMPACT_ATOMS: atom_id res chain seq x y z
N MET A 1 -6.73 -10.29 46.90
CA MET A 1 -6.59 -11.58 46.18
C MET A 1 -7.61 -11.55 45.05
N SER A 2 -7.18 -11.30 43.81
CA SER A 2 -8.08 -11.21 42.65
C SER A 2 -8.09 -12.55 41.93
N ALA A 3 -9.28 -13.13 41.73
CA ALA A 3 -9.44 -14.38 41.00
C ALA A 3 -9.16 -14.18 39.50
N PRO A 4 -8.52 -15.13 38.80
CA PRO A 4 -8.27 -15.01 37.37
C PRO A 4 -9.54 -15.35 36.57
N THR A 5 -10.15 -14.34 35.97
CA THR A 5 -11.29 -14.47 35.03
C THR A 5 -10.77 -14.65 33.60
N SER A 6 -10.33 -15.85 33.23
CA SER A 6 -10.35 -16.32 31.83
C SER A 6 -9.95 -17.79 31.74
N THR A 7 -10.91 -18.63 31.39
CA THR A 7 -10.65 -19.99 30.90
C THR A 7 -10.11 -19.85 29.47
N SER A 8 -8.87 -20.27 29.22
CA SER A 8 -8.32 -20.30 27.86
C SER A 8 -9.09 -21.30 27.01
N SER A 9 -9.68 -20.86 25.90
CA SER A 9 -10.32 -21.74 24.93
C SER A 9 -9.32 -22.77 24.37
N PRO A 10 -9.76 -24.00 24.04
CA PRO A 10 -8.89 -24.99 23.43
C PRO A 10 -8.26 -24.44 22.15
N ARG A 11 -6.95 -24.61 21.98
CA ARG A 11 -6.30 -24.34 20.69
C ARG A 11 -6.91 -25.27 19.65
N SER A 12 -7.50 -24.71 18.59
CA SER A 12 -7.94 -25.49 17.43
C SER A 12 -6.81 -26.39 16.95
N GLY A 13 -7.08 -27.69 16.80
CA GLY A 13 -6.11 -28.67 16.33
C GLY A 13 -5.59 -28.33 14.92
N SER A 14 -4.42 -28.86 14.58
CA SER A 14 -3.83 -28.69 13.24
C SER A 14 -4.72 -29.34 12.18
N ILE A 15 -5.10 -28.56 11.16
CA ILE A 15 -5.84 -29.03 9.98
C ILE A 15 -4.99 -30.09 9.26
N SER A 16 -5.57 -31.28 9.06
CA SER A 16 -4.92 -32.39 8.33
C SER A 16 -5.31 -32.37 6.85
N ALA A 17 -4.50 -32.98 5.97
CA ALA A 17 -4.82 -33.02 4.54
C ALA A 17 -6.10 -33.84 4.22
N ASP A 18 -6.51 -34.72 5.14
CA ASP A 18 -7.71 -35.56 5.02
C ASP A 18 -8.95 -34.92 5.70
N ASP A 19 -8.88 -33.64 6.07
CA ASP A 19 -9.99 -32.94 6.70
C ASP A 19 -11.16 -32.81 5.70
N PRO A 20 -12.37 -33.33 5.99
CA PRO A 20 -13.50 -33.36 5.06
C PRO A 20 -13.86 -31.98 4.48
N ILE A 21 -13.51 -30.91 5.21
CA ILE A 21 -13.70 -29.51 4.81
C ILE A 21 -12.88 -29.17 3.56
N LEU A 22 -11.75 -29.83 3.31
CA LEU A 22 -10.87 -29.58 2.15
C LEU A 22 -11.13 -30.55 0.98
N GLY A 23 -12.02 -31.53 1.14
CA GLY A 23 -12.24 -32.61 0.18
C GLY A 23 -13.21 -32.32 -0.97
N PHE A 24 -13.76 -31.09 -1.09
CA PHE A 24 -14.71 -30.74 -2.16
C PHE A 24 -14.02 -30.07 -3.36
N ASP A 25 -14.57 -30.28 -4.55
CA ASP A 25 -14.08 -29.65 -5.78
C ASP A 25 -14.22 -28.12 -5.70
N GLY A 26 -13.09 -27.41 -5.79
CA GLY A 26 -13.00 -25.96 -5.61
C GLY A 26 -12.37 -25.49 -4.29
N ALA A 27 -12.08 -26.39 -3.33
CA ALA A 27 -11.41 -26.02 -2.07
C ALA A 27 -10.10 -25.25 -2.30
N ALA A 28 -9.28 -25.68 -3.27
CA ALA A 28 -8.04 -25.00 -3.63
C ALA A 28 -8.26 -23.59 -4.22
N ALA A 29 -9.35 -23.37 -4.95
CA ALA A 29 -9.68 -22.05 -5.50
C ALA A 29 -10.12 -21.09 -4.39
N LEU A 30 -10.93 -21.57 -3.45
CA LEU A 30 -11.36 -20.81 -2.28
C LEU A 30 -10.17 -20.44 -1.39
N LEU A 31 -9.27 -21.38 -1.07
CA LEU A 31 -8.07 -21.10 -0.29
C LEU A 31 -7.16 -20.06 -0.96
N ARG A 32 -7.02 -20.09 -2.30
CA ARG A 32 -6.26 -19.07 -3.03
C ARG A 32 -6.93 -17.70 -2.96
N ALA A 33 -8.25 -17.64 -3.14
CA ALA A 33 -8.99 -16.37 -3.04
C ALA A 33 -8.92 -15.80 -1.63
N TRP A 34 -9.11 -16.64 -0.61
CA TRP A 34 -8.97 -16.27 0.80
C TRP A 34 -7.55 -15.80 1.12
N GLY A 35 -6.53 -16.57 0.72
CA GLY A 35 -5.14 -16.17 0.90
C GLY A 35 -4.78 -14.87 0.16
N GLY A 36 -5.41 -14.63 -0.99
CA GLY A 36 -5.29 -13.37 -1.72
C GLY A 36 -5.92 -12.19 -0.98
N GLY A 37 -7.09 -12.38 -0.36
CA GLY A 37 -7.76 -11.35 0.43
C GLY A 37 -7.09 -11.05 1.78
N LEU A 38 -6.41 -12.04 2.37
CA LEU A 38 -5.62 -11.87 3.60
C LEU A 38 -4.24 -11.25 3.35
N LYS A 39 -3.83 -11.12 2.08
CA LYS A 39 -2.52 -10.58 1.75
C LYS A 39 -2.50 -9.09 2.13
N PRO A 40 -1.54 -8.64 2.96
CA PRO A 40 -1.43 -7.23 3.31
C PRO A 40 -1.08 -6.41 2.07
N ASP A 41 -1.51 -5.15 2.10
CA ASP A 41 -1.16 -4.20 1.06
C ASP A 41 0.36 -4.07 0.93
N PRO A 42 0.88 -3.94 -0.31
CA PRO A 42 2.31 -3.87 -0.53
C PRO A 42 2.89 -2.60 0.11
N LEU A 43 3.99 -2.76 0.85
CA LEU A 43 4.77 -1.64 1.38
C LEU A 43 5.44 -0.89 0.23
N LEU A 44 4.73 0.11 -0.30
CA LEU A 44 5.21 0.98 -1.36
C LEU A 44 5.50 2.36 -0.80
N THR A 45 6.61 2.95 -1.26
CA THR A 45 6.80 4.39 -1.16
C THR A 45 5.88 5.11 -2.16
N ILE A 46 5.65 6.40 -1.94
CA ILE A 46 4.83 7.21 -2.86
C ILE A 46 5.47 7.29 -4.25
N SER A 47 6.80 7.33 -4.37
CA SER A 47 7.48 7.33 -5.68
C SER A 47 7.22 6.03 -6.45
N GLU A 48 7.33 4.89 -5.79
CA GLU A 48 7.06 3.57 -6.39
C GLU A 48 5.59 3.39 -6.76
N TRP A 49 4.69 3.85 -5.90
CA TRP A 49 3.26 3.86 -6.18
C TRP A 49 2.94 4.73 -7.40
N ALA A 50 3.54 5.92 -7.49
CA ALA A 50 3.32 6.82 -8.61
C ALA A 50 3.81 6.19 -9.92
N ASP A 51 5.00 5.59 -9.92
CA ASP A 51 5.55 4.88 -11.08
C ASP A 51 4.69 3.70 -11.53
N ARG A 52 3.99 3.04 -10.59
CA ARG A 52 3.15 1.87 -10.87
C ARG A 52 1.74 2.24 -11.32
N TYR A 53 1.10 3.19 -10.66
CA TYR A 53 -0.35 3.44 -10.80
C TYR A 53 -0.72 4.79 -11.38
N ARG A 54 0.13 5.83 -11.21
CA ARG A 54 -0.24 7.20 -11.57
C ARG A 54 -0.13 7.44 -13.08
N LYS A 55 -1.18 8.01 -13.67
CA LYS A 55 -1.22 8.43 -15.08
C LYS A 55 -1.50 9.93 -15.17
N LEU A 56 -0.73 10.60 -16.01
CA LEU A 56 -0.83 12.01 -16.32
C LEU A 56 -1.71 12.23 -17.56
N SER A 57 -2.64 13.18 -17.45
CA SER A 57 -3.52 13.55 -18.57
C SER A 57 -2.80 14.46 -19.56
N SER A 58 -3.21 14.42 -20.83
CA SER A 58 -2.66 15.28 -21.87
C SER A 58 -2.97 16.76 -21.70
N ARG A 59 -3.99 17.08 -20.88
CA ARG A 59 -4.37 18.46 -20.55
C ARG A 59 -3.45 19.07 -19.48
N ALA A 60 -3.01 18.27 -18.52
CA ALA A 60 -2.26 18.74 -17.36
C ALA A 60 -0.74 18.52 -17.48
N ALA A 61 -0.29 17.65 -18.39
CA ALA A 61 1.12 17.32 -18.53
C ALA A 61 1.59 17.42 -19.99
N ALA A 62 2.80 17.98 -20.16
CA ALA A 62 3.50 18.01 -21.44
C ALA A 62 3.89 16.61 -21.93
N GLU A 63 4.09 15.67 -21.01
CA GLU A 63 4.29 14.25 -21.29
C GLU A 63 3.13 13.43 -20.71
N PRO A 64 2.04 13.24 -21.48
CA PRO A 64 0.95 12.39 -21.07
C PRO A 64 1.41 10.93 -20.93
N GLY A 65 0.72 10.18 -20.06
CA GLY A 65 0.97 8.75 -19.86
C GLY A 65 1.40 8.42 -18.44
N ARG A 66 2.10 7.29 -18.26
CA ARG A 66 2.49 6.83 -16.92
C ARG A 66 3.48 7.80 -16.28
N TYR A 67 3.27 8.14 -15.01
CA TYR A 67 4.26 8.89 -14.23
C TYR A 67 5.58 8.12 -14.20
N ARG A 68 6.69 8.86 -14.25
CA ARG A 68 8.05 8.31 -14.28
C ARG A 68 8.95 9.15 -13.40
N THR A 69 9.28 8.67 -12.21
CA THR A 69 10.20 9.32 -11.27
C THR A 69 11.55 9.61 -11.93
N ARG A 70 11.99 8.78 -12.88
CA ARG A 70 13.21 9.02 -13.68
C ARG A 70 13.21 10.35 -14.45
N ARG A 71 12.04 10.95 -14.76
CA ARG A 71 11.97 12.29 -15.39
C ARG A 71 12.25 13.41 -14.41
N THR A 72 11.99 13.19 -13.12
CA THR A 72 12.21 14.15 -12.03
C THR A 72 12.89 13.46 -10.85
N PRO A 73 14.14 12.98 -11.00
CA PRO A 73 14.80 12.14 -10.00
C PRO A 73 14.94 12.84 -8.64
N TYR A 74 15.08 14.17 -8.65
CA TYR A 74 15.15 15.00 -7.45
C TYR A 74 13.85 15.00 -6.61
N MET A 75 12.70 14.63 -7.19
CA MET A 75 11.45 14.51 -6.42
C MET A 75 11.36 13.18 -5.66
N LYS A 76 12.19 12.18 -5.99
CA LYS A 76 12.09 10.84 -5.39
C LYS A 76 12.18 10.89 -3.86
N GLU A 77 13.23 11.51 -3.34
CA GLU A 77 13.47 11.56 -1.89
C GLU A 77 12.36 12.32 -1.17
N ILE A 78 11.86 13.41 -1.75
CA ILE A 78 10.75 14.20 -1.20
C ILE A 78 9.48 13.33 -1.14
N MET A 79 9.17 12.58 -2.20
CA MET A 79 8.02 11.68 -2.24
C MET A 79 8.19 10.51 -1.26
N ASP A 80 9.38 9.94 -1.14
CA ASP A 80 9.64 8.84 -0.22
C ASP A 80 9.52 9.31 1.24
N ALA A 81 10.00 10.51 1.55
CA ALA A 81 9.88 11.10 2.88
C ALA A 81 8.42 11.45 3.26
N LEU A 82 7.54 11.67 2.29
CA LEU A 82 6.10 11.83 2.50
C LEU A 82 5.37 10.49 2.76
N SER A 83 6.03 9.35 2.57
CA SER A 83 5.38 8.03 2.68
C SER A 83 5.03 7.71 4.14
N PRO A 84 3.92 7.00 4.43
CA PRO A 84 3.51 6.74 5.82
C PRO A 84 4.51 5.95 6.67
N GLY A 85 5.39 5.17 6.04
CA GLY A 85 6.46 4.45 6.74
C GLY A 85 7.64 5.34 7.16
N HIS A 86 7.68 6.60 6.72
CA HIS A 86 8.75 7.52 7.09
C HIS A 86 8.51 8.07 8.52
N PRO A 87 9.55 8.15 9.38
CA PRO A 87 9.38 8.56 10.78
C PRO A 87 9.01 10.04 10.97
N ALA A 88 9.21 10.88 9.95
CA ALA A 88 8.93 12.31 10.07
C ALA A 88 7.42 12.61 10.00
N GLN A 89 6.92 13.31 11.02
CA GLN A 89 5.52 13.79 11.05
C GLN A 89 5.29 15.08 10.25
N ARG A 90 6.36 15.82 9.95
CA ARG A 90 6.32 17.06 9.19
C ARG A 90 7.49 17.10 8.22
N ILE A 91 7.16 17.22 6.93
CA ILE A 91 8.12 17.43 5.85
C ILE A 91 8.03 18.90 5.41
N VAL A 92 9.16 19.61 5.42
CA VAL A 92 9.27 20.96 4.87
C VAL A 92 10.33 20.92 3.79
N PHE A 93 9.98 21.31 2.57
CA PHE A 93 10.93 21.41 1.47
C PHE A 93 10.87 22.81 0.86
N MET A 94 12.05 23.44 0.75
CA MET A 94 12.20 24.72 0.07
C MET A 94 12.36 24.47 -1.42
N LYS A 95 11.59 25.18 -2.25
CA LYS A 95 11.55 24.93 -3.71
C LYS A 95 11.48 26.22 -4.51
N ALA A 96 12.02 26.17 -5.73
CA ALA A 96 11.85 27.21 -6.74
C ALA A 96 10.50 27.07 -7.48
N ALA A 97 10.12 28.08 -8.27
CA ALA A 97 8.94 27.99 -9.12
C ALA A 97 9.04 26.81 -10.12
N GLN A 98 7.90 26.24 -10.51
CA GLN A 98 7.79 25.16 -11.51
C GLN A 98 8.58 23.87 -11.22
N VAL A 99 9.03 23.68 -10.00
CA VAL A 99 9.52 22.39 -9.48
C VAL A 99 8.30 21.51 -9.16
N GLY A 100 8.40 20.19 -9.37
CA GLY A 100 7.33 19.18 -9.31
C GLY A 100 6.63 18.96 -7.96
N ALA A 101 6.53 19.99 -7.13
CA ALA A 101 5.84 20.04 -5.84
C ALA A 101 4.37 19.63 -5.96
N THR A 102 3.62 20.23 -6.89
CA THR A 102 2.19 19.92 -7.10
C THR A 102 2.01 18.45 -7.49
N GLU A 103 2.87 17.94 -8.37
CA GLU A 103 2.81 16.54 -8.82
C GLU A 103 3.14 15.56 -7.69
N SER A 104 4.04 15.92 -6.79
CA SER A 104 4.35 15.11 -5.60
C SER A 104 3.20 15.13 -4.60
N GLY A 105 2.57 16.29 -4.38
CA GLY A 105 1.36 16.39 -3.55
C GLY A 105 0.19 15.58 -4.10
N ASN A 106 -0.05 15.65 -5.41
CA ASN A 106 -1.06 14.82 -6.09
C ASN A 106 -0.76 13.32 -5.95
N SER A 107 0.52 12.93 -6.02
CA SER A 107 0.93 11.54 -5.83
C SER A 107 0.72 11.08 -4.39
N PHE A 108 1.03 11.93 -3.41
CA PHE A 108 0.78 11.66 -2.00
C PHE A 108 -0.71 11.45 -1.71
N ILE A 109 -1.58 12.38 -2.15
CA ILE A 109 -3.04 12.25 -1.94
C ILE A 109 -3.57 10.98 -2.62
N GLY A 110 -3.14 10.70 -3.85
CA GLY A 110 -3.53 9.49 -4.56
C GLY A 110 -3.08 8.21 -3.85
N PHE A 111 -1.86 8.21 -3.30
CA PHE A 111 -1.35 7.12 -2.48
C PHE A 111 -2.25 6.88 -1.26
N VAL A 112 -2.55 7.93 -0.50
CA VAL A 112 -3.37 7.83 0.72
C VAL A 112 -4.76 7.27 0.38
N ILE A 113 -5.42 7.76 -0.66
CA ILE A 113 -6.75 7.27 -1.08
C ILE A 113 -6.70 5.78 -1.47
N HIS A 114 -5.65 5.34 -2.16
CA HIS A 114 -5.54 3.97 -2.68
C HIS A 114 -5.08 2.96 -1.61
N GLN A 115 -4.09 3.30 -0.81
CA GLN A 115 -3.37 2.36 0.06
C GLN A 115 -3.61 2.59 1.55
N ALA A 116 -4.18 3.73 1.94
CA ALA A 116 -4.47 4.05 3.34
C ALA A 116 -5.84 4.74 3.49
N PRO A 117 -6.96 4.09 3.06
CA PRO A 117 -8.29 4.71 3.12
C PRO A 117 -8.82 4.91 4.55
N GLY A 118 -8.19 4.30 5.57
CA GLY A 118 -8.61 4.37 6.98
C GLY A 118 -9.02 3.01 7.53
#